data_AF-A0A101IT94-F1
#
_entry.id   AF-A0A101IT94-F1
#
_cell.length_a   1.000
_cell.length_b   1.000
_cell.length_c   1.000
_cell.angle_alpha   90.00
_cell.angle_beta   90.00
_cell.angle_gamma   90.00
#
_symmetry.space_group_name_H-M   'P 1'
#
loop_
_entity.id
_entity.type
_entity.pdbx_description
1 polymer ?
#
loop_
_entity_poly.entity_id
_entity_poly.type
_entity_poly.pdbx_seq_one_letter_code
_entity_poly.pdbx_strand_id
1 'polypeptide(L)'
;MEEATQTEAGVVEAYERLAREVLSRPESIPSAIHNLLLKLAETHPGAVYWIVRKFYQEYLRLYVSDTGYIGIADRYEPDLMYPGDIALYMVPESPQPGDVVQITFTDKDEVSVYVIHGRVIECNEDRSIQVADTSTGEDYRVVDWNVLGKLVKVIPFGSDEWQELFPASGVPKEWLATSVEENIRSIQESDIPGKDGAIAELKSRLAKLV
;
A
#
# COMPACT_ATOMS: atom_id res chain seq x y z
N MET A 1 29.67 23.54 -18.07
CA MET A 1 28.27 23.70 -17.63
C MET A 1 27.31 23.37 -18.77
N GLU A 2 27.45 23.93 -19.97
CA GLU A 2 26.63 23.56 -21.15
C GLU A 2 26.65 22.07 -21.53
N GLU A 3 27.80 21.39 -21.43
CA GLU A 3 27.90 19.94 -21.71
C GLU A 3 27.08 19.09 -20.72
N ALA A 4 27.03 19.48 -19.45
CA ALA A 4 26.25 18.76 -18.43
C ALA A 4 24.75 18.93 -18.69
N THR A 5 24.30 20.15 -19.02
CA THR A 5 22.89 20.44 -19.34
C THR A 5 22.43 19.81 -20.66
N GLN A 6 23.29 19.72 -21.68
CA GLN A 6 22.97 19.00 -22.93
C GLN A 6 22.90 17.49 -22.73
N THR A 7 23.75 16.94 -21.86
CA THR A 7 23.70 15.52 -21.50
C THR A 7 22.42 15.19 -20.74
N GLU A 8 22.00 16.03 -19.79
CA GLU A 8 20.74 15.87 -19.06
C GLU A 8 19.52 15.96 -19.99
N ALA A 9 19.48 16.92 -20.92
CA ALA A 9 18.39 17.06 -21.88
C ALA A 9 18.27 15.84 -22.82
N GLY A 10 19.39 15.34 -23.36
CA GLY A 10 19.40 14.15 -24.20
C GLY A 10 19.03 12.87 -23.46
N VAL A 11 19.34 12.78 -22.16
CA VAL A 11 18.91 11.67 -21.29
C VAL A 11 17.40 11.70 -21.05
N VAL A 12 16.82 12.87 -20.79
CA VAL A 12 15.37 13.04 -20.62
C VAL A 12 14.62 12.64 -21.90
N GLU A 13 15.06 13.12 -23.06
CA GLU A 13 14.45 12.77 -24.35
C GLU A 13 14.51 11.26 -24.64
N ALA A 14 15.61 10.61 -24.28
CA ALA A 14 15.75 9.16 -24.44
C ALA A 14 14.74 8.37 -23.58
N TYR A 15 14.54 8.78 -22.33
CA TYR A 15 13.57 8.14 -21.44
C TYR A 15 12.12 8.44 -21.85
N GLU A 16 11.82 9.65 -22.32
CA GLU A 16 10.50 9.97 -22.87
C GLU A 16 10.16 9.12 -24.09
N ARG A 17 11.14 8.86 -24.97
CA ARG A 17 10.94 7.99 -26.12
C ARG A 17 10.64 6.57 -25.66
N LEU A 18 11.42 6.03 -24.71
CA LEU A 18 11.17 4.70 -24.15
C LEU A 18 9.77 4.60 -23.52
N ALA A 19 9.35 5.60 -22.76
CA ALA A 19 8.01 5.65 -22.19
C ALA A 19 6.93 5.61 -23.28
N ARG A 20 7.07 6.40 -24.35
CA ARG A 20 6.16 6.38 -25.50
C ARG A 20 6.12 5.04 -26.22
N GLU A 21 7.26 4.37 -26.36
CA GLU A 21 7.34 3.02 -26.96
C GLU A 21 6.64 1.95 -26.11
N VAL A 22 6.65 2.09 -24.78
CA VAL A 22 5.89 1.21 -23.88
C VAL A 22 4.40 1.52 -23.97
N LEU A 23 4.01 2.79 -23.93
CA LEU A 23 2.61 3.23 -23.98
C LEU A 23 1.92 2.94 -25.33
N SER A 24 2.68 2.76 -26.40
CA SER A 24 2.15 2.46 -27.74
C SER A 24 1.99 0.97 -28.03
N ARG A 25 2.30 0.09 -27.06
CA ARG A 25 2.12 -1.36 -27.22
C ARG A 25 0.63 -1.73 -27.27
N PRO A 26 0.27 -2.80 -28.01
CA PRO A 26 -1.11 -3.25 -28.12
C PRO A 26 -1.59 -3.98 -26.85
N GLU A 27 -0.68 -4.50 -26.03
CA GLU A 27 -1.00 -5.03 -24.70
C GLU A 27 -1.31 -3.92 -23.67
N SER A 28 -1.94 -4.27 -22.54
CA SER A 28 -2.13 -3.32 -21.45
C SER A 28 -0.79 -2.79 -20.92
N ILE A 29 -0.79 -1.57 -20.37
CA ILE A 29 0.43 -0.93 -19.86
C ILE A 29 1.13 -1.82 -18.81
N PRO A 30 0.44 -2.45 -17.83
CA PRO A 30 1.04 -3.39 -16.90
C PRO A 30 1.73 -4.57 -17.59
N SER A 31 1.10 -5.12 -18.62
CA SER A 31 1.66 -6.25 -19.38
C SER A 31 2.92 -5.84 -20.15
N ALA A 32 2.91 -4.65 -20.76
CA ALA A 32 4.07 -4.10 -21.46
C ALA A 32 5.26 -3.88 -20.51
N ILE A 33 5.00 -3.27 -19.34
CA ILE A 33 6.01 -3.05 -18.30
C ILE A 33 6.54 -4.39 -17.78
N HIS A 34 5.65 -5.35 -17.46
CA HIS A 34 6.05 -6.67 -16.98
C HIS A 34 6.98 -7.38 -17.97
N ASN A 35 6.59 -7.43 -19.25
CA ASN A 35 7.39 -8.07 -20.29
C ASN A 35 8.74 -7.37 -20.51
N LEU A 36 8.78 -6.03 -20.43
CA LEU A 36 10.03 -5.28 -20.49
C LEU A 36 10.96 -5.65 -19.32
N LEU A 37 10.44 -5.70 -18.09
CA LEU A 37 11.21 -6.07 -16.91
C LEU A 37 11.73 -7.51 -17.00
N LEU A 38 10.91 -8.47 -17.46
CA LEU A 38 11.35 -9.85 -17.71
C LEU A 38 12.51 -9.88 -18.72
N LYS A 39 12.41 -9.12 -19.81
CA LYS A 39 13.46 -9.10 -20.83
C LYS A 39 14.76 -8.49 -20.32
N LEU A 40 14.68 -7.43 -19.52
CA LEU A 40 15.84 -6.83 -18.87
C LEU A 40 16.49 -7.78 -17.86
N ALA A 41 15.68 -8.57 -17.14
CA ALA A 41 16.16 -9.51 -16.14
C ALA A 41 16.99 -10.66 -16.73
N GLU A 42 16.83 -11.00 -18.02
CA GLU A 42 17.68 -12.00 -18.69
C GLU A 42 19.17 -11.62 -18.69
N THR A 43 19.49 -10.32 -18.69
CA THR A 43 20.87 -9.83 -18.77
C THR A 43 21.31 -9.06 -17.52
N HIS A 44 20.39 -8.36 -16.85
CA HIS A 44 20.67 -7.52 -15.70
C HIS A 44 19.67 -7.78 -14.55
N PRO A 45 19.57 -9.03 -14.05
CA PRO A 45 18.57 -9.39 -13.03
C PRO A 45 18.71 -8.58 -11.74
N GLY A 46 19.94 -8.28 -11.33
CA GLY A 46 20.20 -7.45 -10.15
C GLY A 46 19.69 -6.02 -10.28
N ALA A 47 19.81 -5.42 -11.48
CA ALA A 47 19.32 -4.07 -11.72
C ALA A 47 17.79 -4.00 -11.64
N VAL A 48 17.11 -5.00 -12.25
CA VAL A 48 15.65 -5.13 -12.20
C VAL A 48 15.16 -5.34 -10.76
N TYR A 49 15.79 -6.25 -10.00
CA TYR A 49 15.45 -6.48 -8.60
C TYR A 49 15.52 -5.19 -7.77
N TRP A 50 16.66 -4.48 -7.84
CA TRP A 50 16.88 -3.29 -7.02
C TRP A 50 15.97 -2.13 -7.40
N ILE A 51 15.69 -1.93 -8.69
CA ILE A 51 14.84 -0.82 -9.11
C ILE A 51 13.37 -1.07 -8.77
N VAL A 52 12.88 -2.31 -8.89
CA VAL A 52 11.52 -2.67 -8.48
C VAL A 52 11.36 -2.48 -6.97
N ARG A 53 12.34 -2.95 -6.18
CA ARG A 53 12.35 -2.74 -4.72
C ARG A 53 12.35 -1.26 -4.35
N LYS A 54 13.20 -0.46 -5.02
CA LYS A 54 13.28 0.99 -4.80
C LYS A 54 11.97 1.68 -5.19
N PHE A 55 11.35 1.30 -6.30
CA PHE A 55 10.04 1.82 -6.72
C PHE A 55 8.97 1.57 -5.65
N TYR A 56 8.86 0.35 -5.13
CA TYR A 56 7.92 0.04 -4.05
C TYR A 56 8.17 0.88 -2.79
N GLN A 57 9.43 1.08 -2.41
CA GLN A 57 9.79 1.89 -1.23
C GLN A 57 9.50 3.38 -1.42
N GLU A 58 9.78 3.93 -2.60
CA GLU A 58 9.57 5.35 -2.87
C GLU A 58 8.10 5.68 -3.11
N TYR A 59 7.41 4.86 -3.90
CA TYR A 59 6.04 5.12 -4.36
C TYR A 59 5.00 4.65 -3.35
N LEU A 60 5.08 3.38 -2.89
CA LEU A 60 4.12 2.84 -1.93
C LEU A 60 4.52 3.06 -0.46
N ARG A 61 5.72 3.60 -0.21
CA ARG A 61 6.29 3.76 1.15
C ARG A 61 6.37 2.43 1.92
N LEU A 62 6.43 1.31 1.20
CA LEU A 62 6.53 -0.04 1.76
C LEU A 62 7.99 -0.47 1.82
N TYR A 63 8.50 -0.73 3.03
CA TYR A 63 9.75 -1.47 3.21
C TYR A 63 9.48 -2.96 3.08
N VAL A 64 9.32 -3.42 1.84
CA VAL A 64 9.12 -4.84 1.55
C VAL A 64 10.39 -5.62 1.95
N SER A 65 10.26 -6.46 2.97
CA SER A 65 11.20 -7.54 3.26
C SER A 65 10.62 -8.85 2.74
N ASP A 66 11.49 -9.84 2.48
CA ASP A 66 11.07 -11.16 1.99
C ASP A 66 10.06 -11.87 2.92
N THR A 67 9.94 -11.41 4.17
CA THR A 67 9.05 -11.99 5.19
C THR A 67 7.83 -11.13 5.52
N GLY A 68 7.80 -9.86 5.12
CA GLY A 68 6.73 -8.92 5.52
C GLY A 68 7.17 -7.46 5.62
N TYR A 69 6.33 -6.62 6.20
CA TYR A 69 6.59 -5.20 6.43
C TYR A 69 5.77 -4.66 7.60
N ILE A 70 6.17 -3.48 8.08
CA ILE A 70 5.48 -2.73 9.13
C ILE A 70 4.91 -1.47 8.49
N GLY A 71 3.64 -1.18 8.74
CA GLY A 71 2.98 0.04 8.30
C GLY A 71 2.43 0.84 9.48
N ILE A 72 2.40 2.17 9.34
CA ILE A 72 1.58 3.02 10.20
C ILE A 72 0.22 3.16 9.52
N ALA A 73 -0.85 2.78 10.22
CA ALA A 73 -2.21 2.95 9.69
C ALA A 73 -2.49 4.43 9.47
N ASP A 74 -2.88 4.80 8.26
CA ASP A 74 -3.27 6.16 7.86
C ASP A 74 -4.79 6.29 7.65
N ARG A 75 -5.52 5.19 7.81
CA ARG A 75 -6.96 5.08 7.61
C ARG A 75 -7.63 4.36 8.77
N TYR A 76 -8.88 4.71 9.01
CA TYR A 76 -9.76 3.99 9.89
C TYR A 76 -10.35 2.78 9.17
N GLU A 77 -10.11 1.60 9.72
CA GLU A 77 -10.71 0.35 9.29
C GLU A 77 -11.59 -0.19 10.44
N PRO A 78 -12.92 -0.20 10.27
CA PRO A 78 -13.85 -0.64 11.30
C PRO A 78 -13.47 -2.00 11.90
N ASP A 79 -13.50 -2.08 13.23
CA ASP A 79 -13.17 -3.29 14.02
C ASP A 79 -11.75 -3.86 13.79
N LEU A 80 -10.89 -3.15 13.07
CA LEU A 80 -9.55 -3.62 12.71
C LEU A 80 -8.45 -2.72 13.26
N MET A 81 -8.47 -1.44 12.90
CA MET A 81 -7.42 -0.48 13.28
C MET A 81 -7.86 0.97 13.08
N TYR A 82 -7.21 1.86 13.81
CA TYR A 82 -7.38 3.30 13.72
C TYR A 82 -6.11 3.97 13.17
N PRO A 83 -6.22 5.16 12.56
CA PRO A 83 -5.06 5.97 12.19
C PRO A 83 -4.09 6.13 13.36
N GLY A 84 -2.82 5.87 13.09
CA GLY A 84 -1.72 5.87 14.05
C GLY A 84 -1.41 4.53 14.70
N ASP A 85 -2.25 3.51 14.55
CA ASP A 85 -1.88 2.15 14.95
C ASP A 85 -0.71 1.64 14.08
N ILE A 86 0.11 0.74 14.62
CA ILE A 86 1.18 0.09 13.86
C ILE A 86 0.67 -1.28 13.43
N ALA A 87 0.61 -1.52 12.13
CA ALA A 87 0.18 -2.77 11.53
C ALA A 87 1.39 -3.58 11.07
N LEU A 88 1.45 -4.85 11.50
CA LEU A 88 2.48 -5.81 11.09
C LEU A 88 1.88 -6.72 10.04
N TYR A 89 2.58 -6.82 8.91
CA TYR A 89 2.20 -7.65 7.79
C TYR A 89 3.26 -8.71 7.53
N MET A 90 2.83 -9.91 7.17
CA MET A 90 3.70 -10.98 6.67
C MET A 90 3.33 -11.32 5.23
N VAL A 91 4.29 -11.81 4.45
CA VAL A 91 4.01 -12.35 3.12
C VAL A 91 3.12 -13.59 3.27
N PRO A 92 1.91 -13.60 2.70
CA PRO A 92 1.02 -14.75 2.84
C PRO A 92 1.39 -15.82 1.80
N GLU A 93 2.26 -16.76 2.17
CA GLU A 93 2.58 -17.91 1.31
C GLU A 93 1.34 -18.74 0.95
N SER A 94 0.36 -18.79 1.86
CA SER A 94 -0.91 -19.51 1.68
C SER A 94 -2.00 -18.88 2.55
N PRO A 95 -2.72 -17.85 2.05
CA PRO A 95 -3.86 -17.27 2.76
C PRO A 95 -4.86 -18.34 3.18
N GLN A 96 -5.50 -18.14 4.33
CA GLN A 96 -6.56 -19.03 4.84
C GLN A 96 -7.85 -18.25 5.07
N PRO A 97 -9.03 -18.90 4.97
CA PRO A 97 -10.29 -18.29 5.37
C PRO A 97 -10.20 -17.67 6.77
N GLY A 98 -10.67 -16.43 6.90
CA GLY A 98 -10.61 -15.61 8.11
C GLY A 98 -9.41 -14.66 8.20
N ASP A 99 -8.34 -14.90 7.43
CA ASP A 99 -7.19 -14.01 7.36
C ASP A 99 -7.60 -12.61 6.87
N VAL A 100 -6.96 -11.56 7.38
CA VAL A 100 -7.09 -10.21 6.83
C VAL A 100 -5.87 -9.92 5.99
N VAL A 101 -6.07 -9.60 4.72
CA VAL A 101 -5.03 -9.30 3.75
C VAL A 101 -5.14 -7.87 3.25
N GLN A 102 -4.00 -7.24 3.02
CA GLN A 102 -3.89 -5.95 2.37
C GLN A 102 -3.78 -6.17 0.86
N ILE A 103 -4.65 -5.51 0.11
CA ILE A 103 -4.82 -5.74 -1.33
C ILE A 103 -4.64 -4.42 -2.06
N THR A 104 -3.89 -4.44 -3.16
CA THR A 104 -3.77 -3.30 -4.08
C THR A 104 -4.74 -3.40 -5.23
N PHE A 105 -5.40 -2.28 -5.52
CA PHE A 105 -6.23 -2.06 -6.70
C PHE A 105 -5.70 -0.88 -7.48
N THR A 106 -5.98 -0.85 -8.78
CA THR A 106 -5.83 0.34 -9.60
C THR A 106 -7.19 0.85 -10.02
N ASP A 107 -7.31 2.15 -10.29
CA ASP A 107 -8.46 2.63 -11.06
C ASP A 107 -8.46 2.03 -12.47
N LYS A 108 -9.59 2.23 -13.17
CA LYS A 108 -9.81 1.73 -14.52
C LYS A 108 -8.76 2.22 -15.53
N ASP A 109 -8.21 3.41 -15.29
CA ASP A 109 -7.22 4.04 -16.14
C ASP A 109 -5.78 3.71 -15.72
N GLU A 110 -5.59 2.91 -14.66
CA GLU A 110 -4.29 2.46 -14.12
C GLU A 110 -3.37 3.62 -13.69
N VAL A 111 -3.96 4.75 -13.30
CA VAL A 111 -3.28 5.98 -12.89
C VAL A 111 -3.11 6.04 -11.37
N SER A 112 -4.07 5.49 -10.63
CA SER A 112 -4.11 5.58 -9.17
C SER A 112 -4.05 4.20 -8.55
N VAL A 113 -3.22 4.03 -7.53
CA VAL A 113 -3.16 2.82 -6.71
C VAL A 113 -3.90 3.05 -5.41
N TYR A 114 -4.82 2.15 -5.09
CA TYR A 114 -5.55 2.12 -3.83
C TYR A 114 -5.20 0.86 -3.08
N VAL A 115 -5.27 0.96 -1.76
CA VAL A 115 -5.03 -0.16 -0.86
C VAL A 115 -6.26 -0.31 0.01
N ILE A 116 -6.76 -1.54 0.10
CA ILE A 116 -7.85 -1.92 1.00
C ILE A 116 -7.44 -3.11 1.85
N HIS A 117 -8.20 -3.36 2.91
CA HIS A 117 -8.11 -4.58 3.68
C HIS A 117 -9.32 -5.47 3.37
N GLY A 118 -9.05 -6.75 3.11
CA GLY A 118 -10.07 -7.74 2.82
C GLY A 118 -9.92 -8.95 3.73
N ARG A 119 -11.04 -9.47 4.23
CA ARG A 119 -11.10 -10.74 4.96
C ARG A 119 -11.29 -11.88 3.99
N VAL A 120 -10.39 -12.86 3.99
CA VAL A 120 -10.48 -14.05 3.14
C VAL A 120 -11.71 -14.87 3.52
N ILE A 121 -12.54 -15.17 2.53
CA ILE A 121 -13.73 -16.02 2.65
C ILE A 121 -13.39 -17.44 2.16
N GLU A 122 -12.74 -17.53 1.01
CA GLU A 122 -12.45 -18.79 0.32
C GLU A 122 -11.13 -18.69 -0.46
N CYS A 123 -10.44 -19.82 -0.60
CA CYS A 123 -9.24 -19.96 -1.42
C CYS A 123 -9.54 -20.89 -2.60
N ASN A 124 -9.40 -20.38 -3.82
CA ASN A 124 -9.73 -21.11 -5.05
C ASN A 124 -8.56 -21.98 -5.54
N GLU A 125 -8.86 -22.97 -6.38
CA GLU A 125 -7.85 -23.86 -6.97
C GLU A 125 -6.84 -23.13 -7.89
N ASP A 126 -7.25 -22.01 -8.49
CA ASP A 126 -6.41 -21.20 -9.37
C ASP A 126 -5.52 -20.20 -8.63
N ARG A 127 -5.37 -20.37 -7.31
CA ARG A 127 -4.64 -19.49 -6.38
C ARG A 127 -5.25 -18.11 -6.16
N SER A 128 -6.38 -17.79 -6.78
CA SER A 128 -7.14 -16.61 -6.39
C SER A 128 -7.84 -16.85 -5.05
N ILE A 129 -8.14 -15.77 -4.34
CA ILE A 129 -8.90 -15.78 -3.09
C ILE A 129 -10.16 -14.95 -3.26
N GLN A 130 -11.24 -15.39 -2.62
CA GLN A 130 -12.43 -14.57 -2.44
C GLN A 130 -12.28 -13.82 -1.11
N VAL A 131 -12.51 -12.51 -1.13
CA VAL A 131 -12.40 -11.65 0.06
C VAL A 131 -13.65 -10.80 0.23
N ALA A 132 -14.00 -10.48 1.47
CA ALA A 132 -14.94 -9.41 1.82
C ALA A 132 -14.15 -8.20 2.31
N ASP A 133 -14.36 -7.04 1.73
CA ASP A 133 -13.77 -5.77 2.18
C ASP A 133 -14.17 -5.47 3.63
N THR A 134 -13.19 -5.12 4.47
CA THR A 134 -13.40 -4.89 5.91
C THR A 134 -14.17 -3.61 6.22
N SER A 135 -14.14 -2.64 5.31
CA SER A 135 -14.84 -1.36 5.42
C SER A 135 -16.25 -1.41 4.81
N THR A 136 -16.41 -2.04 3.64
CA THR A 136 -17.69 -2.02 2.89
C THR A 136 -18.49 -3.31 2.98
N GLY A 137 -17.82 -4.44 3.27
CA GLY A 137 -18.41 -5.77 3.19
C GLY A 137 -18.64 -6.27 1.76
N GLU A 138 -18.17 -5.55 0.74
CA GLU A 138 -18.27 -5.99 -0.65
C GLU A 138 -17.32 -7.16 -0.94
N ASP A 139 -17.78 -8.08 -1.80
CA ASP A 139 -17.07 -9.30 -2.14
C ASP A 139 -16.24 -9.14 -3.41
N TYR A 140 -14.96 -9.46 -3.35
CA TYR A 140 -14.02 -9.39 -4.47
C TYR A 140 -13.26 -10.70 -4.66
N ARG A 141 -13.03 -11.06 -5.92
CA ARG A 141 -12.05 -12.09 -6.28
C ARG A 141 -10.71 -11.44 -6.55
N VAL A 142 -9.68 -11.87 -5.82
CA VAL A 142 -8.35 -11.28 -5.84
C VAL A 142 -7.34 -12.37 -6.20
N VAL A 143 -6.51 -12.10 -7.19
CA VAL A 143 -5.40 -12.97 -7.57
C VAL A 143 -4.20 -12.74 -6.65
N ASP A 144 -3.36 -13.75 -6.49
CA ASP A 144 -2.26 -13.76 -5.51
C ASP A 144 -1.32 -12.54 -5.62
N TRP A 145 -1.01 -12.09 -6.84
CA TRP A 145 -0.12 -10.95 -7.08
C TRP A 145 -0.70 -9.58 -6.64
N ASN A 146 -1.99 -9.49 -6.37
CA ASN A 146 -2.62 -8.26 -5.84
C ASN A 146 -2.55 -8.19 -4.30
N VAL A 147 -2.12 -9.27 -3.63
CA VAL A 147 -2.01 -9.31 -2.17
C VAL A 147 -0.63 -8.81 -1.75
N LEU A 148 -0.60 -7.69 -1.01
CA LEU A 148 0.63 -7.12 -0.50
C LEU A 148 1.12 -7.86 0.75
N GLY A 149 0.22 -8.20 1.67
CA GLY A 149 0.58 -8.75 2.96
C GLY A 149 -0.63 -9.22 3.75
N LYS A 150 -0.46 -10.24 4.58
CA LYS A 150 -1.44 -10.64 5.60
C LYS A 150 -1.18 -9.87 6.88
N LEU A 151 -2.20 -9.23 7.42
CA LEU A 151 -2.16 -8.58 8.71
C LEU A 151 -2.03 -9.64 9.82
N VAL A 152 -1.00 -9.52 10.66
CA VAL A 152 -0.71 -10.49 11.73
C VAL A 152 -0.81 -9.90 13.12
N LYS A 153 -0.64 -8.58 13.25
CA LYS A 153 -0.76 -7.86 14.52
C LYS A 153 -1.06 -6.39 14.26
N VAL A 154 -1.90 -5.82 15.11
CA VAL A 154 -2.09 -4.37 15.24
C VAL A 154 -1.60 -3.98 16.62
N ILE A 155 -0.70 -2.99 16.68
CA ILE A 155 -0.18 -2.42 17.92
C ILE A 155 -0.91 -1.09 18.13
N PRO A 156 -1.76 -0.98 19.16
CA PRO A 156 -2.58 0.21 19.37
C PRO A 156 -1.74 1.46 19.65
N PHE A 157 -2.20 2.59 19.11
CA PHE A 157 -1.65 3.90 19.39
C PHE A 157 -1.47 4.15 20.89
N GLY A 158 -0.28 4.61 21.27
CA GLY A 158 0.04 5.01 22.64
C GLY A 158 0.27 3.85 23.62
N SER A 159 0.21 2.60 23.18
CA SER A 159 0.69 1.44 23.96
C SER A 159 2.21 1.50 24.19
N ASP A 160 2.72 0.75 25.17
CA ASP A 160 4.16 0.73 25.48
C ASP A 160 5.00 0.31 24.26
N GLU A 161 4.55 -0.70 23.52
CA GLU A 161 5.19 -1.17 22.28
C GLU A 161 5.13 -0.11 21.17
N TRP A 162 4.04 0.66 21.10
CA TRP A 162 3.93 1.78 20.18
C TRP A 162 4.92 2.91 20.50
N GLN A 163 5.10 3.24 21.78
CA GLN A 163 6.05 4.28 22.22
C GLN A 163 7.51 3.93 21.87
N GLU A 164 7.82 2.64 21.80
CA GLU A 164 9.12 2.16 21.34
C GLU A 164 9.26 2.24 19.81
N LEU A 165 8.28 1.73 19.07
CA LEU A 165 8.40 1.55 17.62
C LEU A 165 8.13 2.82 16.80
N PHE A 166 7.15 3.65 17.20
CA PHE A 166 6.75 4.80 16.40
C PHE A 166 7.88 5.84 16.25
N PRO A 167 8.60 6.26 17.32
CA PRO A 167 9.72 7.19 17.17
C PRO A 167 10.84 6.65 16.28
N ALA A 168 11.08 5.34 16.29
CA ALA A 168 12.10 4.69 15.47
C ALA A 168 11.73 4.67 13.97
N SER A 169 10.44 4.80 13.62
CA SER A 169 9.97 4.82 12.23
C SER A 169 10.39 6.07 11.45
N GLY A 170 10.67 7.18 12.14
CA GLY A 170 10.95 8.48 11.51
C GLY A 170 9.74 9.18 10.90
N VAL A 171 8.52 8.63 11.08
CA VAL A 171 7.28 9.27 10.62
C VAL A 171 7.00 10.53 11.47
N PRO A 172 6.81 11.71 10.86
CA PRO A 172 6.50 12.93 11.60
C PRO A 172 5.15 12.85 12.32
N LYS A 173 5.08 13.37 13.56
CA LYS A 173 3.81 13.42 14.31
C LYS A 173 2.78 14.31 13.61
N GLU A 174 3.24 15.34 12.91
CA GLU A 174 2.42 16.27 12.13
C GLU A 174 1.70 15.54 10.99
N TRP A 175 2.39 14.64 10.30
CA TRP A 175 1.78 13.80 9.26
C TRP A 175 0.67 12.92 9.85
N LEU A 176 0.93 12.31 11.01
CA LEU A 176 -0.07 11.50 11.69
C LEU A 176 -1.27 12.32 12.18
N ALA A 177 -1.04 13.53 12.70
CA ALA A 177 -2.11 14.44 13.10
C ALA A 177 -2.99 14.81 11.90
N THR A 178 -2.40 15.15 10.75
CA THR A 178 -3.15 15.41 9.51
C THR A 178 -3.97 14.19 9.07
N SER A 179 -3.39 13.00 9.08
CA SER A 179 -4.10 11.76 8.74
C SER A 179 -5.31 11.53 9.68
N VAL A 180 -5.15 11.75 10.99
CA VAL A 180 -6.25 11.64 11.96
C VAL A 180 -7.37 12.66 11.67
N GLU A 181 -7.02 13.91 11.35
CA GLU A 181 -7.98 14.96 11.01
C GLU A 181 -8.77 14.65 9.73
N GLU A 182 -8.09 14.16 8.69
CA GLU A 182 -8.72 13.75 7.43
C GLU A 182 -9.70 12.59 7.64
N ASN A 183 -9.33 11.61 8.46
CA ASN A 183 -10.22 10.50 8.81
C ASN A 183 -11.43 10.97 9.63
N ILE A 184 -11.26 11.89 10.59
CA ILE A 184 -12.40 12.47 11.32
C ILE A 184 -13.39 13.10 10.33
N ARG A 185 -12.90 13.89 9.37
CA ARG A 185 -13.75 14.54 8.36
C ARG A 185 -14.47 13.50 7.48
N SER A 186 -13.72 12.53 6.98
CA SER A 186 -14.28 11.47 6.13
C SER A 186 -15.36 10.66 6.85
N ILE A 187 -15.11 10.27 8.10
CA ILE A 187 -16.07 9.49 8.91
C ILE A 187 -17.32 10.32 9.23
N GLN A 188 -17.17 11.62 9.51
CA GLN A 188 -18.30 12.52 9.77
C GLN A 188 -19.30 12.55 8.60
N GLU A 189 -18.77 12.55 7.37
CA GLU A 189 -19.53 12.58 6.12
C GLU A 189 -20.07 11.20 5.70
N SER A 190 -19.68 10.14 6.40
CA SER A 190 -20.07 8.75 6.09
C SER A 190 -21.27 8.23 6.91
N ASP A 191 -21.84 7.13 6.43
CA ASP A 191 -22.93 6.40 7.07
C ASP A 191 -22.47 5.12 7.80
N ILE A 192 -21.19 5.04 8.17
CA ILE A 192 -20.65 3.84 8.82
C ILE A 192 -21.24 3.65 10.25
N PRO A 193 -21.59 2.42 10.64
CA PRO A 193 -22.00 2.12 12.01
C PRO A 193 -20.91 2.49 13.03
N GLY A 194 -21.32 2.97 14.21
CA GLY A 194 -20.39 3.28 15.30
C GLY A 194 -19.53 4.54 15.10
N LYS A 195 -19.82 5.36 14.07
CA LYS A 195 -19.02 6.55 13.73
C LYS A 195 -18.75 7.52 14.89
N ASP A 196 -19.72 7.72 15.78
CA ASP A 196 -19.56 8.63 16.92
C ASP A 196 -18.47 8.16 17.89
N GLY A 197 -18.41 6.85 18.14
CA GLY A 197 -17.37 6.23 18.96
C GLY A 197 -16.00 6.32 18.29
N ALA A 198 -15.94 6.06 16.98
CA ALA A 198 -14.70 6.19 16.21
C ALA A 198 -14.17 7.63 16.20
N ILE A 199 -15.04 8.63 15.98
CA ILE A 199 -14.67 10.05 16.03
C ILE A 199 -14.18 10.45 17.42
N ALA A 200 -14.82 9.96 18.49
CA ALA A 200 -14.39 10.23 19.86
C ALA A 200 -12.98 9.69 20.15
N GLU A 201 -12.69 8.46 19.73
CA GLU A 201 -11.36 7.85 19.83
C GLU A 201 -10.32 8.65 19.04
N LEU A 202 -10.63 9.01 17.78
CA LEU A 202 -9.72 9.78 16.94
C LEU A 202 -9.42 11.17 17.52
N LYS A 203 -10.42 11.85 18.08
CA LYS A 203 -10.22 13.12 18.80
C LYS A 203 -9.32 12.95 20.02
N SER A 204 -9.46 11.83 20.75
CA SER A 204 -8.58 11.53 21.89
C SER A 204 -7.13 11.35 21.46
N ARG A 205 -6.89 10.66 20.33
CA ARG A 205 -5.56 10.48 19.75
C ARG A 205 -4.95 11.79 19.28
N LEU A 206 -5.73 12.61 18.57
CA LEU A 206 -5.29 13.92 18.10
C LEU A 206 -4.83 14.82 19.26
N ALA A 207 -5.56 14.82 20.37
CA ALA A 207 -5.20 15.58 21.56
C ALA A 207 -3.90 15.11 22.26
N LYS A 208 -3.42 13.90 21.95
CA LYS A 208 -2.13 13.37 22.45
C LYS A 208 -0.97 13.63 21.48
N LEU A 209 -1.28 14.01 20.24
CA LEU A 209 -0.30 14.32 19.19
C LEU A 209 0.06 15.80 19.14
N VAL A 210 -0.91 16.66 19.48
CA VAL A 210 -0.81 18.13 19.52
C VAL A 210 -0.39 18.65 20.89
#